data_AF-A0A255XM55-F1
#
_entry.id   AF-A0A255XM55-F1
#
_cell.length_a   1.000
_cell.length_b   1.000
_cell.length_c   1.000
_cell.angle_alpha   90.00
_cell.angle_beta   90.00
_cell.angle_gamma   90.00
#
_symmetry.space_group_name_H-M   'P 1'
#
loop_
_entity.id
_entity.type
_entity.pdbx_description
1 polymer ?
#
loop_
_entity_poly.entity_id
_entity_poly.type
_entity_poly.pdbx_seq_one_letter_code
_entity_poly.pdbx_strand_id
1 'polypeptide(L)'
;MNDPLFPSVFDALADTPAEAANLTARADLMLHIRGRVAEWALPQEQAAQKLGLTRPRLNDLLRGKIDKFSLDALVNIAAAAGFKLRLHLEDAA
;
A
#
# COMPACT_ATOMS: atom_id res chain seq x y z
N MET A 1 -11.47 -8.34 -30.83
CA MET A 1 -10.76 -8.78 -29.63
C MET A 1 -11.72 -8.63 -28.48
N ASN A 2 -12.05 -9.72 -27.79
CA ASN A 2 -12.81 -9.65 -26.55
C ASN A 2 -11.74 -9.65 -25.45
N ASP A 3 -11.36 -8.48 -24.96
CA ASP A 3 -10.45 -8.41 -23.82
C ASP A 3 -11.16 -9.02 -22.61
N PRO A 4 -10.52 -9.93 -21.86
CA PRO A 4 -11.13 -10.47 -20.66
C PRO A 4 -11.45 -9.33 -19.69
N LEU A 5 -12.69 -9.27 -19.22
CA LEU A 5 -13.06 -8.38 -18.13
C LEU A 5 -12.49 -8.97 -16.84
N PHE A 6 -11.45 -8.32 -16.31
CA PHE A 6 -10.85 -8.71 -15.04
C PHE A 6 -11.51 -7.93 -13.87
N PRO A 7 -11.75 -8.56 -12.71
CA PRO A 7 -12.32 -7.89 -11.54
C PRO A 7 -11.47 -6.72 -11.02
N SER A 8 -10.14 -6.80 -11.18
CA SER A 8 -9.22 -5.71 -10.88
C SER A 8 -8.04 -5.66 -11.86
N VAL A 9 -7.33 -4.53 -11.87
CA VAL A 9 -6.07 -4.38 -12.63
C VAL A 9 -5.01 -5.40 -12.18
N PHE A 10 -5.02 -5.81 -10.91
CA PHE A 10 -4.07 -6.79 -10.40
C PHE A 10 -4.40 -8.22 -10.84
N ASP A 11 -5.68 -8.56 -11.02
CA ASP A 11 -6.08 -9.85 -11.61
C ASP A 11 -5.65 -9.98 -13.07
N ALA A 12 -5.49 -8.85 -13.77
CA ALA A 12 -4.99 -8.81 -15.14
C ALA A 12 -3.46 -8.89 -15.24
N LEU A 13 -2.73 -8.55 -14.16
CA LEU A 13 -1.27 -8.38 -14.17
C LEU A 13 -0.50 -9.42 -13.36
N ALA A 14 -1.14 -10.07 -12.39
CA ALA A 14 -0.50 -11.05 -11.51
C ALA A 14 -0.54 -12.47 -12.07
N ASP A 15 0.46 -13.27 -11.75
CA ASP A 15 0.55 -14.66 -12.22
C ASP A 15 -0.41 -15.58 -11.44
N THR A 16 -0.83 -15.17 -10.23
CA THR A 16 -1.72 -15.96 -9.36
C THR A 16 -2.74 -15.08 -8.63
N PRO A 17 -3.92 -15.64 -8.27
CA PRO A 17 -4.90 -14.93 -7.45
C PRO A 17 -4.35 -14.46 -6.10
N ALA A 18 -3.45 -15.26 -5.49
CA ALA A 18 -2.80 -14.90 -4.23
C ALA A 18 -1.88 -13.67 -4.39
N GLU A 19 -1.16 -13.59 -5.50
CA GLU A 19 -0.34 -12.42 -5.82
C GLU A 19 -1.21 -11.19 -6.11
N ALA A 20 -2.29 -11.34 -6.88
CA ALA A 20 -3.25 -10.26 -7.16
C ALA A 20 -3.84 -9.68 -5.86
N ALA A 21 -4.30 -10.55 -4.96
CA ALA A 21 -4.81 -10.15 -3.65
C ALA A 21 -3.75 -9.43 -2.80
N ASN A 22 -2.50 -9.92 -2.84
CA ASN A 22 -1.40 -9.30 -2.10
C ASN A 22 -1.03 -7.92 -2.66
N LEU A 23 -0.97 -7.77 -3.98
CA LEU A 23 -0.71 -6.48 -4.64
C LEU A 23 -1.84 -5.49 -4.37
N THR A 24 -3.09 -5.93 -4.41
CA THR A 24 -4.26 -5.12 -4.06
C THR A 24 -4.15 -4.57 -2.64
N ALA A 25 -3.96 -5.46 -1.65
CA ALA A 25 -3.83 -5.04 -0.25
C ALA A 25 -2.64 -4.09 -0.02
N ARG A 26 -1.49 -4.34 -0.66
CA ARG A 26 -0.33 -3.46 -0.58
C ARG A 26 -0.60 -2.09 -1.21
N ALA A 27 -1.27 -2.06 -2.35
CA ALA A 27 -1.61 -0.82 -3.05
C ALA A 27 -2.55 0.04 -2.20
N ASP A 28 -3.60 -0.57 -1.63
CA ASP A 28 -4.56 0.11 -0.76
C ASP A 28 -3.89 0.71 0.47
N LEU A 29 -3.08 -0.07 1.19
CA LEU A 29 -2.35 0.45 2.35
C LEU A 29 -1.43 1.61 1.95
N MET A 30 -0.68 1.46 0.85
CA MET A 30 0.24 2.49 0.39
C MET A 30 -0.50 3.77 -0.01
N LEU A 31 -1.66 3.66 -0.64
CA LEU A 31 -2.53 4.79 -0.99
C LEU A 31 -2.95 5.57 0.27
N HIS A 32 -3.50 4.87 1.27
CA HIS A 32 -3.97 5.50 2.51
C HIS A 32 -2.83 6.13 3.31
N ILE A 33 -1.69 5.45 3.41
CA ILE A 33 -0.51 6.01 4.08
C ILE A 33 -0.03 7.28 3.37
N ARG A 34 0.07 7.28 2.04
CA ARG A 34 0.50 8.47 1.27
C ARG A 34 -0.46 9.64 1.47
N GLY A 35 -1.77 9.39 1.49
CA GLY A 35 -2.78 10.40 1.82
C GLY A 35 -2.55 11.01 3.21
N ARG A 36 -2.40 10.17 4.24
CA ARG A 36 -2.12 10.61 5.60
C ARG A 36 -0.83 11.44 5.74
N VAL A 37 0.23 11.05 5.03
CA VAL A 37 1.48 11.82 5.03
C VAL A 37 1.28 13.19 4.41
N ALA A 38 0.49 13.30 3.33
CA ALA A 38 0.19 14.58 2.71
C ALA A 38 -0.62 15.51 3.64
N GLU A 39 -1.59 14.96 4.39
CA GLU A 39 -2.40 15.71 5.36
C GLU A 39 -1.57 16.36 6.48
N TRP A 40 -0.42 15.78 6.83
CA TRP A 40 0.42 16.34 7.90
C TRP A 40 1.08 17.67 7.52
N ALA A 41 1.22 17.98 6.23
CA ALA A 41 1.93 19.18 5.74
C ALA A 41 3.34 19.37 6.35
N LEU A 42 4.02 18.25 6.67
CA LEU A 42 5.34 18.27 7.28
C LEU A 42 6.46 18.12 6.22
N PRO A 43 7.67 18.63 6.51
CA PRO A 43 8.85 18.24 5.77
C PRO A 43 9.04 16.72 5.77
N GLN A 44 9.53 16.16 4.65
CA GLN A 44 9.70 14.71 4.48
C GLN A 44 10.51 14.06 5.61
N GLU A 45 11.51 14.75 6.16
CA GLU A 45 12.32 14.22 7.25
C GLU A 45 11.52 14.01 8.54
N GLN A 46 10.63 14.94 8.87
CA GLN A 46 9.74 14.81 10.03
C GLN A 46 8.68 13.75 9.81
N ALA A 47 8.12 13.66 8.59
CA ALA A 47 7.19 12.59 8.23
C ALA A 47 7.87 11.20 8.32
N ALA A 48 9.13 11.10 7.89
CA ALA A 48 9.90 9.86 7.97
C ALA A 48 10.11 9.44 9.42
N GLN A 49 10.53 10.37 10.29
CA GLN A 49 10.68 10.13 11.73
C GLN A 49 9.36 9.68 12.38
N LYS A 50 8.24 10.36 12.06
CA LYS A 50 6.91 10.02 12.59
C LYS A 50 6.47 8.61 12.19
N LEU A 51 6.85 8.15 11.00
CA LEU A 51 6.59 6.79 10.52
C LEU A 51 7.65 5.76 10.95
N GLY A 52 8.71 6.16 11.66
CA GLY A 52 9.84 5.29 11.99
C GLY A 52 10.65 4.84 10.75
N LEU A 53 10.66 5.64 9.70
CA LEU A 53 11.32 5.36 8.42
C LEU A 53 12.57 6.23 8.22
N THR A 54 13.49 5.73 7.42
CA THR A 54 14.54 6.57 6.83
C THR A 54 13.95 7.43 5.70
N ARG A 55 14.59 8.56 5.39
CA ARG A 55 14.16 9.44 4.28
C ARG A 55 14.13 8.72 2.91
N PRO A 56 15.12 7.89 2.52
CA PRO A 56 15.03 7.13 1.27
C PRO A 56 13.85 6.17 1.23
N ARG A 57 13.55 5.50 2.35
CA ARG A 57 12.42 4.55 2.42
C ARG A 57 11.07 5.29 2.38
N LEU A 58 10.94 6.44 3.03
CA LEU A 58 9.78 7.31 2.84
C LEU A 58 9.65 7.74 1.36
N ASN A 59 10.74 8.07 0.68
CA ASN A 59 10.68 8.47 -0.71
C ASN A 59 10.17 7.33 -1.63
N ASP A 60 10.67 6.11 -1.42
CA ASP A 60 10.18 4.92 -2.14
C ASP A 60 8.67 4.70 -1.90
N LEU A 61 8.19 4.89 -0.66
CA LEU A 61 6.77 4.84 -0.30
C LEU A 61 5.96 5.91 -1.04
N LEU A 62 6.39 7.18 -0.99
CA LEU A 62 5.67 8.29 -1.62
C LEU A 62 5.63 8.20 -3.15
N ARG A 63 6.63 7.56 -3.76
CA ARG A 63 6.71 7.27 -5.19
C ARG A 63 5.96 6.01 -5.62
N GLY A 64 5.33 5.29 -4.69
CA GLY A 64 4.50 4.14 -5.05
C GLY A 64 5.28 2.87 -5.39
N LYS A 65 6.53 2.71 -4.90
CA LYS A 65 7.36 1.53 -5.20
C LYS A 65 6.91 0.30 -4.42
N ILE A 66 5.76 -0.25 -4.80
CA ILE A 66 5.04 -1.32 -4.11
C ILE A 66 5.86 -2.61 -3.95
N ASP A 67 6.75 -2.89 -4.91
CA ASP A 67 7.69 -4.00 -4.92
C ASP A 67 8.70 -3.97 -3.76
N LYS A 68 9.00 -2.78 -3.22
CA LYS A 68 9.95 -2.60 -2.12
C LYS A 68 9.37 -2.77 -0.72
N PHE A 69 8.05 -3.00 -0.64
CA PHE A 69 7.34 -3.14 0.62
C PHE A 69 6.60 -4.46 0.67
N SER A 70 6.88 -5.23 1.72
CA SER A 70 6.03 -6.35 2.11
C SER A 70 4.70 -5.83 2.66
N LEU A 71 3.68 -6.67 2.65
CA LEU A 71 2.40 -6.38 3.29
C LEU A 71 2.57 -6.04 4.77
N ASP A 72 3.35 -6.86 5.50
CA ASP A 72 3.66 -6.64 6.92
C ASP A 72 4.32 -5.28 7.18
N ALA A 73 5.27 -4.87 6.35
CA ALA A 73 5.89 -3.54 6.49
C ALA A 73 4.85 -2.42 6.34
N LEU A 74 3.92 -2.54 5.39
CA LEU A 74 2.86 -1.54 5.19
C LEU A 74 1.85 -1.54 6.34
N VAL A 75 1.53 -2.69 6.92
CA VAL A 75 0.70 -2.77 8.15
C VAL A 75 1.34 -1.98 9.29
N ASN A 76 2.64 -2.19 9.53
CA ASN A 76 3.39 -1.49 10.58
C ASN A 76 3.47 0.03 10.32
N ILE A 77 3.71 0.43 9.07
CA ILE A 77 3.75 1.86 8.70
C ILE A 77 2.36 2.50 8.84
N ALA A 78 1.29 1.81 8.44
CA ALA A 78 -0.07 2.32 8.59
C ALA A 78 -0.44 2.50 10.07
N ALA A 79 -0.05 1.58 10.95
CA ALA A 79 -0.20 1.75 12.39
C ALA A 79 0.56 2.98 12.91
N ALA A 80 1.82 3.17 12.49
CA ALA A 80 2.61 4.36 12.82
C ALA A 80 2.00 5.67 12.28
N ALA A 81 1.29 5.59 11.15
CA ALA A 81 0.54 6.71 10.57
C ALA A 81 -0.76 7.03 11.34
N GLY A 82 -1.11 6.24 12.36
CA GLY A 82 -2.29 6.42 13.19
C GLY A 82 -3.56 5.76 12.63
N PHE A 83 -3.42 4.77 11.73
CA PHE A 83 -4.56 3.97 11.29
C PHE A 83 -4.81 2.77 12.20
N LYS A 84 -6.08 2.41 12.37
CA LYS A 84 -6.51 1.12 12.92
C LYS A 84 -6.92 0.22 11.76
N LEU A 85 -6.17 -0.86 11.53
CA LEU A 85 -6.48 -1.81 10.45
C LEU A 85 -7.60 -2.76 10.86
N ARG A 86 -8.44 -3.09 9.88
CA ARG A 86 -9.43 -4.17 9.93
C ARG A 86 -9.39 -4.90 8.60
N LEU A 87 -9.33 -6.23 8.65
CA LEU A 87 -9.42 -7.08 7.47
C LEU A 87 -10.86 -7.57 7.34
N HIS A 88 -11.41 -7.41 6.15
CA HIS A 88 -12.71 -7.94 5.79
C HIS A 88 -12.49 -9.00 4.72
N LEU A 89 -13.07 -10.18 4.91
CA LEU A 89 -13.02 -11.27 3.95
C LEU A 89 -14.38 -11.37 3.28
N GLU A 90 -14.36 -11.52 1.97
CA GLU A 90 -15.53 -11.73 1.12
C GLU A 90 -15.31 -13.03 0.35
N ASP A 91 -16.39 -13.75 0.05
CA ASP A 91 -16.31 -14.95 -0.78
C ASP A 91 -15.92 -14.57 -2.20
N ALA A 92 -14.97 -15.30 -2.79
CA ALA A 92 -14.63 -15.15 -4.19
C ALA A 92 -15.82 -15.65 -5.04
N ALA A 93 -16.36 -14.76 -5.88
CA ALA A 93 -17.46 -15.07 -6.80
C ALA A 93 -17.05 -16.01 -7.94
#